data_AF-A0A930HLY2-F1
#
_entry.id   AF-A0A930HLY2-F1
#
_cell.length_a   1.000
_cell.length_b   1.000
_cell.length_c   1.000
_cell.angle_alpha   90.00
_cell.angle_beta   90.00
_cell.angle_gamma   90.00
#
_symmetry.space_group_name_H-M   'P 1'
#
loop_
_entity.id
_entity.type
_entity.pdbx_description
1 polymer ?
#
loop_
_entity_poly.entity_id
_entity_poly.type
_entity_poly.pdbx_seq_one_letter_code
_entity_poly.pdbx_strand_id
1 'polypeptide(L)'
;MKYQVLSIGKKIPTDFINIGDYIQGVASAQFLPRLDGFIDRELVGKYEGELSKVIMNGWYMHYPENWPPSKQIIPLFVALHINSNFKEQLLSPKAIEYLKKYGPIGCRDYYTMNILRTKGIDAFFSGCMTLTLGCCYHSEKKNNKIYFVDPYFKTPSSLKEFLYNSLYLLKHWKTICVIASKFEFYWHRGFFHRVVVTSFYRQYIKLFSKEVLLNAEYVCQESKRYKNNFKDEEERFAEAQRLVEEYAQAKYVVTSRIHCALPCLGLETPVIYVENKQQSDTSACRLDGLRELFNIIENDNGVLRSLFPIELPLTYKSNFSNKPLWYNIAEKLKNICENFIQAK
;
A
#
# COMPACT_ATOMS: atom_id res chain seq x y z
N MET A 1 21.11 -6.57 21.91
CA MET A 1 20.53 -6.71 20.56
C MET A 1 19.14 -6.12 20.58
N LYS A 2 18.86 -5.24 19.63
CA LYS A 2 17.58 -4.52 19.46
C LYS A 2 16.72 -5.19 18.39
N TYR A 3 15.41 -4.91 18.43
CA TYR A 3 14.45 -5.28 17.41
C TYR A 3 13.76 -4.01 16.91
N GLN A 4 13.99 -3.65 15.65
CA GLN A 4 13.49 -2.40 15.10
C GLN A 4 12.78 -2.66 13.78
N VAL A 5 11.86 -1.76 13.45
CA VAL A 5 11.20 -1.74 12.14
C VAL A 5 11.71 -0.57 11.31
N LEU A 6 11.49 -0.65 10.01
CA LEU A 6 11.79 0.46 9.12
C LEU A 6 10.77 1.56 9.29
N SER A 7 11.25 2.80 9.33
CA SER A 7 10.42 3.99 9.18
C SER A 7 10.67 4.66 7.83
N ILE A 8 9.71 5.47 7.41
CA ILE A 8 9.92 6.47 6.37
C ILE A 8 10.39 7.71 7.11
N GLY A 9 11.71 7.85 7.26
CA GLY A 9 12.27 8.81 8.17
C GLY A 9 12.31 10.25 7.64
N LYS A 10 13.17 11.06 8.25
CA LYS A 10 13.11 12.53 8.26
C LYS A 10 13.49 13.18 6.93
N LYS A 11 14.06 12.42 5.99
CA LYS A 11 14.59 12.89 4.71
C LYS A 11 13.87 12.22 3.55
N ILE A 12 12.66 12.67 3.26
CA ILE A 12 11.98 12.36 2.01
C ILE A 12 12.10 13.61 1.11
N PRO A 13 12.29 13.48 -0.21
CA PRO A 13 12.31 14.63 -1.13
C PRO A 13 10.96 15.38 -1.22
N THR A 14 9.96 14.99 -0.43
CA THR A 14 8.61 15.54 -0.45
C THR A 14 8.06 15.78 0.96
N ASP A 15 7.15 16.74 1.10
CA ASP A 15 6.37 16.97 2.32
C ASP A 15 5.26 15.94 2.53
N PHE A 16 4.98 15.12 1.52
CA PHE A 16 3.97 14.07 1.60
C PHE A 16 4.54 12.83 2.28
N ILE A 17 3.80 12.32 3.25
CA ILE A 17 4.09 11.03 3.88
C ILE A 17 3.04 10.03 3.42
N ASN A 18 3.49 8.86 2.96
CA ASN A 18 2.63 7.73 2.65
C ASN A 18 2.51 6.82 3.88
N ILE A 19 1.39 6.89 4.60
CA ILE A 19 1.13 6.05 5.78
C ILE A 19 1.12 4.55 5.44
N GLY A 20 0.94 4.19 4.17
CA GLY A 20 0.99 2.81 3.68
C GLY A 20 2.36 2.13 3.83
N ASP A 21 3.48 2.86 3.91
CA ASP A 21 4.74 2.19 4.29
C ASP A 21 4.87 2.02 5.82
N TYR A 22 4.18 2.81 6.65
CA TYR A 22 4.11 2.52 8.08
C TYR A 22 3.28 1.25 8.34
N ILE A 23 2.23 0.98 7.54
CA ILE A 23 1.49 -0.30 7.58
C ILE A 23 2.40 -1.50 7.32
N GLN A 24 3.42 -1.34 6.46
CA GLN A 24 4.45 -2.37 6.25
C GLN A 24 5.32 -2.59 7.50
N GLY A 25 5.62 -1.52 8.25
CA GLY A 25 6.27 -1.61 9.56
C GLY A 25 5.40 -2.31 10.60
N VAL A 26 4.10 -2.00 10.64
CA VAL A 26 3.11 -2.67 11.52
C VAL A 26 3.09 -4.18 11.27
N ALA A 27 3.12 -4.58 9.99
CA ALA A 27 3.17 -5.99 9.60
C ALA A 27 4.48 -6.69 10.03
N SER A 28 5.61 -5.98 10.05
CA SER A 28 6.88 -6.53 10.55
C SER A 28 6.91 -6.60 12.08
N ALA A 29 6.34 -5.60 12.76
CA ALA A 29 6.37 -5.47 14.21
C ALA A 29 5.70 -6.66 14.93
N GLN A 30 4.68 -7.27 14.34
CA GLN A 30 3.95 -8.40 14.94
C GLN A 30 4.81 -9.64 15.19
N PHE A 31 5.94 -9.76 14.47
CA PHE A 31 6.89 -10.87 14.64
C PHE A 31 7.97 -10.58 15.67
N LEU A 32 8.15 -9.31 16.04
CA LEU A 32 9.22 -8.91 16.95
C LEU A 32 8.81 -9.24 18.40
N PRO A 33 9.73 -9.73 19.26
CA PRO A 33 9.42 -9.97 20.67
C PRO A 33 9.09 -8.67 21.43
N ARG A 34 9.60 -7.55 20.93
CA ARG A 34 9.32 -6.18 21.36
C ARG A 34 9.72 -5.22 20.23
N LEU A 35 9.15 -4.03 20.22
CA LEU A 35 9.59 -2.96 19.33
C LEU A 35 10.52 -2.01 20.10
N ASP A 36 11.82 -2.05 19.79
CA ASP A 36 12.82 -1.20 20.44
C ASP A 36 13.05 0.16 19.73
N GLY A 37 12.37 0.39 18.59
CA GLY A 37 12.42 1.66 17.85
C GLY A 37 12.42 1.49 16.34
N PHE A 38 12.86 2.54 15.64
CA PHE A 38 12.79 2.65 14.19
C PHE A 38 14.17 2.86 13.55
N ILE A 39 14.33 2.39 12.31
CA ILE A 39 15.47 2.69 11.47
C ILE A 39 14.96 3.36 10.19
N ASP A 40 15.43 4.56 9.92
CA ASP A 40 15.10 5.28 8.67
C ASP A 40 15.58 4.47 7.47
N ARG A 41 14.62 4.03 6.65
CA ARG A 41 14.84 3.25 5.43
C ARG A 41 15.84 3.93 4.48
N GLU A 42 15.86 5.26 4.44
CA GLU A 42 16.74 6.04 3.59
C GLU A 42 18.18 6.16 4.13
N LEU A 43 18.43 5.75 5.38
CA LEU A 43 19.71 5.88 6.08
C LEU A 43 20.25 4.55 6.62
N VAL A 44 19.77 3.41 6.12
CA VAL A 44 20.14 2.07 6.61
C VAL A 44 21.64 1.78 6.58
N GLY A 45 22.38 2.30 5.59
CA GLY A 45 23.85 2.18 5.51
C GLY A 45 24.61 3.04 6.51
N LYS A 46 23.94 4.03 7.13
CA LYS A 46 24.48 4.95 8.14
C LYS A 46 24.07 4.61 9.57
N TYR A 47 23.41 3.47 9.77
CA TYR A 47 22.99 3.05 11.10
C TYR A 47 24.20 2.65 11.96
N GLU A 48 24.45 3.41 13.03
CA GLU A 48 25.56 3.23 13.98
C GLU A 48 25.07 2.85 15.40
N GLY A 49 23.77 2.57 15.55
CA GLY A 49 23.20 2.15 16.83
C GLY A 49 23.62 0.74 17.24
N GLU A 50 22.99 0.23 18.30
CA GLU A 50 23.19 -1.14 18.76
C GLU A 50 22.82 -2.17 17.68
N LEU A 51 23.48 -3.33 17.71
CA LEU A 51 23.18 -4.45 16.81
C LEU A 51 21.68 -4.78 16.84
N SER A 52 21.04 -4.74 15.66
CA SER A 52 19.59 -4.76 15.53
C SER A 52 19.12 -5.80 14.50
N LYS A 53 18.12 -6.59 14.85
CA LYS A 53 17.41 -7.45 13.90
C LYS A 53 16.29 -6.66 13.23
N VAL A 54 16.25 -6.71 11.91
CA VAL A 54 15.31 -5.91 11.11
C VAL A 54 14.77 -6.74 9.95
N ILE A 55 13.44 -6.79 9.83
CA ILE A 55 12.78 -7.31 8.64
C ILE A 55 12.85 -6.20 7.58
N MET A 56 13.62 -6.44 6.53
CA MET A 56 13.94 -5.47 5.48
C MET A 56 12.91 -5.53 4.35
N ASN A 57 11.68 -5.15 4.65
CA ASN A 57 10.56 -5.12 3.71
C ASN A 57 10.30 -3.73 3.16
N GLY A 58 10.05 -3.63 1.85
CA GLY A 58 9.76 -2.32 1.29
C GLY A 58 10.14 -2.12 -0.16
N TRP A 59 9.74 -0.94 -0.63
CA TRP A 59 10.37 -0.28 -1.74
C TRP A 59 11.61 0.45 -1.22
N TYR A 60 12.76 0.26 -1.87
CA TYR A 60 14.00 0.96 -1.59
C TYR A 60 14.49 1.61 -2.89
N MET A 61 15.06 2.80 -2.89
CA MET A 61 15.07 3.88 -1.90
C MET A 61 15.26 5.20 -2.68
N HIS A 62 15.11 6.37 -2.06
CA HIS A 62 15.39 7.65 -2.71
C HIS A 62 16.87 8.04 -2.69
N TYR A 63 17.62 7.60 -1.67
CA TYR A 63 19.03 7.96 -1.45
C TYR A 63 19.95 6.73 -1.53
N PRO A 64 20.17 6.18 -2.74
CA PRO A 64 20.87 4.91 -2.92
C PRO A 64 22.34 4.91 -2.47
N GLU A 65 22.94 6.08 -2.23
CA GLU A 65 24.27 6.19 -1.62
C GLU A 65 24.34 5.65 -0.20
N ASN A 66 23.19 5.51 0.48
CA ASN A 66 23.09 4.90 1.81
C ASN A 66 22.82 3.38 1.75
N TRP A 67 23.03 2.74 0.60
CA TRP A 67 22.91 1.30 0.39
C TRP A 67 24.31 0.66 0.21
N PRO A 68 24.55 -0.56 0.72
CA PRO A 68 23.66 -1.47 1.46
C PRO A 68 23.56 -1.14 2.96
N PRO A 69 22.71 -1.84 3.73
CA PRO A 69 22.57 -1.63 5.17
C PRO A 69 23.87 -1.86 5.96
N SER A 70 23.98 -1.15 7.10
CA SER A 70 25.13 -1.23 8.01
C SER A 70 25.38 -2.64 8.56
N LYS A 71 26.61 -2.91 9.01
CA LYS A 71 26.98 -4.16 9.71
C LYS A 71 26.27 -4.30 11.07
N GLN A 72 25.75 -3.20 11.63
CA GLN A 72 24.94 -3.18 12.85
C GLN A 72 23.49 -3.62 12.61
N ILE A 73 23.11 -3.90 11.37
CA ILE A 73 21.82 -4.47 11.01
C ILE A 73 22.03 -5.93 10.65
N ILE A 74 21.25 -6.80 11.31
CA ILE A 74 21.04 -8.20 10.92
C ILE A 74 19.74 -8.21 10.10
N PRO A 75 19.81 -8.25 8.77
CA PRO A 75 18.63 -8.12 7.92
C PRO A 75 17.97 -9.47 7.64
N LEU A 76 16.64 -9.45 7.52
CA LEU A 76 15.88 -10.44 6.76
C LEU A 76 15.26 -9.74 5.56
N PHE A 77 15.71 -10.05 4.35
CA PHE A 77 15.10 -9.48 3.15
C PHE A 77 13.89 -10.29 2.71
N VAL A 78 12.71 -9.68 2.82
CA VAL A 78 11.43 -10.19 2.32
C VAL A 78 10.62 -9.04 1.77
N ALA A 79 9.75 -9.28 0.80
CA ALA A 79 8.95 -8.25 0.14
C ALA A 79 9.79 -7.06 -0.39
N LEU A 80 11.04 -7.33 -0.81
CA LEU A 80 11.96 -6.36 -1.38
C LEU A 80 11.53 -6.01 -2.81
N HIS A 81 11.44 -4.71 -3.12
CA HIS A 81 11.30 -4.22 -4.49
C HIS A 81 12.46 -3.30 -4.85
N ILE A 82 13.13 -3.57 -5.98
CA ILE A 82 14.18 -2.72 -6.54
C ILE A 82 13.57 -1.78 -7.58
N ASN A 83 13.66 -0.47 -7.34
CA ASN A 83 13.22 0.51 -8.30
C ASN A 83 14.12 0.50 -9.55
N SER A 84 13.52 0.46 -10.74
CA SER A 84 14.22 0.58 -12.03
C SER A 84 15.12 1.81 -12.13
N ASN A 85 14.74 2.93 -11.51
CA ASN A 85 15.45 4.21 -11.57
C ASN A 85 16.77 4.20 -10.78
N PHE A 86 16.89 3.33 -9.77
CA PHE A 86 18.08 3.24 -8.90
C PHE A 86 18.74 1.86 -8.96
N LYS A 87 18.42 1.08 -10.00
CA LYS A 87 18.83 -0.31 -10.16
C LYS A 87 20.36 -0.47 -10.13
N GLU A 88 21.09 0.38 -10.83
CA GLU A 88 22.56 0.27 -10.94
C GLU A 88 23.25 0.51 -9.59
N GLN A 89 22.74 1.44 -8.79
CA GLN A 89 23.27 1.73 -7.46
C GLN A 89 22.91 0.62 -6.45
N LEU A 90 21.65 0.17 -6.46
CA LEU A 90 21.15 -0.89 -5.59
C LEU A 90 21.76 -2.27 -5.90
N LEU A 91 22.34 -2.43 -7.09
CA LEU A 91 23.02 -3.64 -7.57
C LEU A 91 24.48 -3.39 -7.95
N SER A 92 25.13 -2.42 -7.30
CA SER A 92 26.58 -2.25 -7.38
C SER A 92 27.31 -3.53 -6.90
N PRO A 93 28.59 -3.75 -7.26
CA PRO A 93 29.33 -4.94 -6.83
C PRO A 93 29.30 -5.16 -5.30
N LYS A 94 29.45 -4.07 -4.53
CA LYS A 94 29.34 -4.08 -3.06
C LYS A 94 27.96 -4.51 -2.57
N ALA A 95 26.89 -4.02 -3.21
CA ALA A 95 25.53 -4.39 -2.86
C ALA A 95 25.21 -5.85 -3.23
N ILE A 96 25.70 -6.33 -4.37
CA ILE A 96 25.56 -7.73 -4.78
C ILE A 96 26.23 -8.66 -3.77
N GLU A 97 27.47 -8.36 -3.36
CA GLU A 97 28.18 -9.13 -2.33
C GLU A 97 27.40 -9.15 -1.02
N TYR A 98 26.89 -7.99 -0.59
CA TYR A 98 26.08 -7.88 0.62
C TYR A 98 24.80 -8.73 0.54
N LEU A 99 24.05 -8.64 -0.56
CA LEU A 99 22.82 -9.41 -0.75
C LEU A 99 23.08 -10.91 -0.83
N LYS A 100 24.19 -11.36 -1.44
CA LYS A 100 24.61 -12.77 -1.43
C LYS A 100 24.88 -13.27 -0.02
N LYS A 101 25.51 -12.45 0.83
CA LYS A 101 25.82 -12.80 2.23
C LYS A 101 24.56 -13.08 3.06
N TYR A 102 23.47 -12.35 2.81
CA TYR A 102 22.20 -12.47 3.54
C TYR A 102 21.11 -13.14 2.72
N GLY A 103 21.47 -13.85 1.64
CA GLY A 103 20.54 -14.62 0.83
C GLY A 103 20.00 -15.86 1.57
N PRO A 104 18.91 -16.47 1.06
CA PRO A 104 18.17 -16.07 -0.12
C PRO A 104 17.31 -14.81 0.10
N ILE A 105 17.08 -14.03 -0.97
CA ILE A 105 16.38 -12.75 -0.91
C ILE A 105 14.90 -12.91 -1.30
N GLY A 106 13.99 -12.58 -0.38
CA GLY A 106 12.56 -12.55 -0.65
C GLY A 106 12.15 -11.27 -1.39
N CYS A 107 11.71 -11.42 -2.64
CA CYS A 107 11.28 -10.33 -3.50
C CYS A 107 9.77 -10.12 -3.44
N ARG A 108 9.35 -8.87 -3.64
CA ARG A 108 7.93 -8.50 -3.71
C ARG A 108 7.23 -8.99 -4.97
N ASP A 109 7.96 -8.89 -6.08
CA ASP A 109 7.48 -9.10 -7.44
C ASP A 109 8.49 -9.92 -8.24
N TYR A 110 8.00 -10.54 -9.31
CA TYR A 110 8.85 -11.35 -10.19
C TYR A 110 9.89 -10.50 -10.93
N TYR A 111 9.61 -9.23 -11.21
CA TYR A 111 10.58 -8.29 -11.76
C TYR A 111 11.86 -8.21 -10.91
N THR A 112 11.72 -7.94 -9.62
CA THR A 112 12.85 -7.85 -8.68
C THR A 112 13.54 -9.20 -8.52
N MET A 113 12.77 -10.29 -8.41
CA MET A 113 13.31 -11.65 -8.33
C MET A 113 14.21 -12.00 -9.53
N ASN A 114 13.74 -11.72 -10.75
CA ASN A 114 14.46 -12.04 -11.97
C ASN A 114 15.74 -11.18 -12.09
N ILE A 115 15.67 -9.90 -11.75
CA ILE A 115 16.84 -9.02 -11.73
C ILE A 115 17.93 -9.52 -10.78
N LEU A 116 17.57 -9.94 -9.57
CA LEU A 116 18.52 -10.48 -8.60
C LEU A 116 19.15 -11.79 -9.10
N ARG A 117 18.33 -12.71 -9.65
CA ARG A 117 18.81 -13.98 -10.20
C ARG A 117 19.77 -13.78 -11.36
N THR A 118 19.54 -12.82 -12.26
CA THR A 118 20.48 -12.48 -13.34
C THR A 118 21.84 -11.99 -12.82
N LYS A 119 21.90 -11.43 -11.61
CA LYS A 119 23.15 -11.04 -10.94
C LYS A 119 23.76 -12.17 -10.08
N GLY A 120 23.20 -13.38 -10.17
CA GLY A 120 23.64 -14.55 -9.41
C GLY A 120 23.32 -14.49 -7.92
N ILE A 121 22.32 -13.69 -7.52
CA ILE A 121 21.82 -13.64 -6.14
C ILE A 121 20.65 -14.63 -6.03
N ASP A 122 20.70 -15.52 -5.04
CA ASP A 122 19.56 -16.40 -4.77
C ASP A 122 18.37 -15.58 -4.27
N ALA A 123 17.23 -15.73 -4.94
CA ALA A 123 16.06 -14.92 -4.71
C ALA A 123 14.78 -15.72 -5.02
N PHE A 124 13.71 -15.43 -4.28
CA PHE A 124 12.41 -16.07 -4.42
C PHE A 124 11.28 -15.04 -4.30
N PHE A 125 10.11 -15.37 -4.84
CA PHE A 125 8.93 -14.53 -4.68
C PHE A 125 8.32 -14.72 -3.28
N SER A 126 8.17 -13.62 -2.55
CA SER A 126 7.68 -13.57 -1.17
C SER A 126 6.41 -12.72 -1.00
N GLY A 127 5.99 -11.99 -2.04
CA GLY A 127 4.81 -11.12 -1.98
C GLY A 127 5.02 -9.89 -1.08
N CYS A 128 4.02 -9.50 -0.30
CA CYS A 128 4.10 -8.33 0.57
C CYS A 128 3.98 -8.71 2.05
N MET A 129 4.80 -8.10 2.89
CA MET A 129 4.78 -8.28 4.35
C MET A 129 3.37 -8.12 4.94
N THR A 130 2.58 -7.20 4.40
CA THR A 130 1.22 -6.91 4.88
C THR A 130 0.22 -8.03 4.66
N LEU A 131 0.53 -9.04 3.83
CA LEU A 131 -0.28 -10.25 3.72
C LEU A 131 -0.33 -11.05 5.02
N THR A 132 0.62 -10.83 5.93
CA THR A 132 0.68 -11.53 7.22
C THR A 132 -0.08 -10.84 8.35
N LEU A 133 -0.69 -9.67 8.12
CA LEU A 133 -1.33 -8.86 9.18
C LEU A 133 -2.42 -9.62 9.96
N GLY A 134 -3.01 -10.66 9.37
CA GLY A 134 -3.98 -11.51 10.05
C GLY A 134 -3.45 -12.19 11.33
N CYS A 135 -2.13 -12.29 11.52
CA CYS A 135 -1.56 -12.91 12.72
C CYS A 135 -1.97 -12.19 14.02
N CYS A 136 -2.03 -10.86 14.00
CA CYS A 136 -2.37 -10.05 15.18
C CYS A 136 -3.57 -9.13 14.97
N TYR A 137 -3.93 -8.82 13.72
CA TYR A 137 -4.93 -7.80 13.40
C TYR A 137 -6.18 -8.35 12.72
N HIS A 138 -6.28 -9.67 12.52
CA HIS A 138 -7.54 -10.26 12.05
C HIS A 138 -8.68 -9.94 13.03
N SER A 139 -9.86 -9.63 12.49
CA SER A 139 -11.06 -9.39 13.31
C SER A 139 -12.25 -10.16 12.74
N GLU A 140 -12.77 -11.07 13.56
CA GLU A 140 -14.07 -11.75 13.35
C GLU A 140 -15.24 -10.77 13.41
N LYS A 141 -15.10 -9.69 14.20
CA LYS A 141 -16.09 -8.62 14.25
C LYS A 141 -15.97 -7.78 12.99
N LYS A 142 -16.99 -7.83 12.14
CA LYS A 142 -17.15 -6.93 11.00
C LYS A 142 -18.24 -5.90 11.29
N ASN A 143 -17.97 -4.65 10.96
CA ASN A 143 -18.93 -3.56 10.96
C ASN A 143 -19.47 -3.34 9.53
N ASN A 144 -20.48 -2.48 9.39
CA ASN A 144 -21.10 -2.18 8.09
C ASN A 144 -20.40 -1.03 7.33
N LYS A 145 -19.20 -0.60 7.75
CA LYS A 145 -18.49 0.50 7.09
C LYS A 145 -17.82 0.02 5.80
N ILE A 146 -17.96 0.83 4.76
CA ILE A 146 -17.29 0.64 3.48
C ILE A 146 -16.26 1.75 3.35
N TYR A 147 -15.04 1.41 2.94
CA TYR A 147 -13.96 2.37 2.77
C TYR A 147 -13.59 2.54 1.30
N PHE A 148 -13.47 3.79 0.87
CA PHE A 148 -12.80 4.18 -0.36
C PHE A 148 -11.44 4.79 0.01
N VAL A 149 -10.36 4.04 -0.24
CA VAL A 149 -9.00 4.45 0.13
C VAL A 149 -8.26 4.82 -1.14
N ASP A 150 -8.04 6.12 -1.37
CA ASP A 150 -7.44 6.65 -2.62
C ASP A 150 -7.93 5.92 -3.89
N PRO A 151 -9.26 5.89 -4.14
CA PRO A 151 -9.80 5.24 -5.33
C PRO A 151 -9.36 6.00 -6.59
N TYR A 152 -8.81 5.31 -7.58
CA TYR A 152 -8.48 5.93 -8.86
C TYR A 152 -9.75 6.29 -9.63
N PHE A 153 -9.75 7.49 -10.21
CA PHE A 153 -10.72 7.92 -11.19
C PHE A 153 -10.07 8.90 -12.16
N LYS A 154 -10.54 8.92 -13.41
CA LYS A 154 -10.06 9.89 -14.38
C LYS A 154 -10.52 11.31 -14.00
N THR A 155 -9.59 12.21 -13.75
CA THR A 155 -9.88 13.64 -13.57
C THR A 155 -10.17 14.31 -14.92
N PRO A 156 -10.91 15.44 -14.96
CA PRO A 156 -11.15 16.16 -16.20
C PRO A 156 -9.82 16.58 -16.85
N SER A 157 -9.60 16.17 -18.10
CA SER A 157 -8.38 16.51 -18.86
C SER A 157 -8.60 17.54 -19.96
N SER A 158 -9.84 17.99 -20.15
CA SER A 158 -10.21 19.02 -21.14
C SER A 158 -11.28 19.97 -20.61
N LEU A 159 -11.37 21.16 -21.20
CA LEU A 159 -12.43 22.13 -20.90
C LEU A 159 -13.83 21.55 -21.12
N LYS A 160 -14.01 20.70 -22.14
CA LYS A 160 -15.27 20.02 -22.40
C LYS A 160 -15.67 19.10 -21.24
N GLU A 161 -14.74 18.31 -20.71
CA GLU A 161 -14.98 17.45 -19.56
C GLU A 161 -15.26 18.27 -18.28
N PHE A 162 -14.53 19.37 -18.10
CA PHE A 162 -14.74 20.28 -16.98
C PHE A 162 -16.14 20.93 -17.00
N LEU A 163 -16.58 21.44 -18.15
CA LEU A 163 -17.91 22.02 -18.34
C LEU A 163 -19.00 20.97 -18.14
N TYR A 164 -18.82 19.77 -18.69
CA TYR A 164 -19.77 18.67 -18.48
C TYR A 164 -19.90 18.33 -16.98
N ASN A 165 -18.79 18.23 -16.25
CA ASN A 165 -18.82 18.00 -14.81
C ASN A 165 -19.45 19.15 -14.03
N SER A 166 -19.25 20.39 -14.49
CA SER A 166 -19.88 21.57 -13.86
C SER A 166 -21.39 21.52 -14.00
N LEU A 167 -21.92 21.18 -15.18
CA LEU A 167 -23.36 20.98 -15.40
C LEU A 167 -23.91 19.79 -14.60
N TYR A 168 -23.17 18.68 -14.57
CA TYR A 168 -23.56 17.50 -13.78
C TYR A 168 -23.59 17.81 -12.27
N LEU A 169 -22.63 18.61 -11.78
CA LEU A 169 -22.56 19.06 -10.40
C LEU A 169 -23.82 19.82 -9.99
N LEU A 170 -24.37 20.68 -10.86
CA LEU A 170 -25.60 21.43 -10.56
C LEU A 170 -26.78 20.49 -10.29
N LYS A 171 -26.94 19.41 -11.09
CA LYS A 171 -28.01 18.43 -10.92
C LYS A 171 -27.84 17.55 -9.67
N HIS A 172 -26.60 17.29 -9.26
CA HIS A 172 -26.27 16.38 -8.16
C HIS A 172 -25.63 17.10 -6.95
N TRP A 173 -25.92 18.39 -6.80
CA TRP A 173 -25.21 19.31 -5.90
C TRP A 173 -25.07 18.78 -4.47
N LYS A 174 -26.19 18.44 -3.82
CA LYS A 174 -26.19 17.98 -2.42
C LYS A 174 -25.31 16.74 -2.24
N THR A 175 -25.47 15.75 -3.12
CA THR A 175 -24.73 14.48 -3.05
C THR A 175 -23.25 14.68 -3.25
N ILE A 176 -22.85 15.43 -4.28
CA ILE A 176 -21.43 15.65 -4.57
C ILE A 176 -20.79 16.53 -3.50
N CYS A 177 -21.50 17.50 -2.93
CA CYS A 177 -20.96 18.32 -1.83
C CYS A 177 -20.65 17.47 -0.59
N VAL A 178 -21.53 16.52 -0.23
CA VAL A 178 -21.28 15.60 0.89
C VAL A 178 -20.06 14.74 0.62
N ILE A 179 -19.99 14.10 -0.56
CA ILE A 179 -18.84 13.27 -0.94
C ILE A 179 -17.55 14.09 -0.98
N ALA A 180 -17.59 15.29 -1.57
CA ALA A 180 -16.44 16.16 -1.67
C ALA A 180 -15.93 16.64 -0.29
N SER A 181 -16.81 16.75 0.72
CA SER A 181 -16.37 17.09 2.08
C SER A 181 -15.57 15.97 2.77
N LYS A 182 -15.75 14.73 2.33
CA LYS A 182 -15.03 13.55 2.85
C LYS A 182 -13.76 13.23 2.04
N PHE A 183 -13.71 13.63 0.76
CA PHE A 183 -12.53 13.46 -0.08
C PHE A 183 -11.42 14.45 0.29
N GLU A 184 -10.27 13.93 0.69
CA GLU A 184 -9.05 14.73 0.84
C GLU A 184 -8.32 14.83 -0.50
N PHE A 185 -8.23 16.04 -1.06
CA PHE A 185 -7.40 16.36 -2.23
C PHE A 185 -6.56 17.61 -1.96
N TYR A 186 -5.28 17.57 -2.32
CA TYR A 186 -4.33 18.65 -2.01
C TYR A 186 -4.32 19.77 -3.05
N TRP A 187 -4.68 19.46 -4.29
CA TRP A 187 -4.41 20.35 -5.42
C TRP A 187 -5.51 21.40 -5.62
N HIS A 188 -6.72 21.18 -5.09
CA HIS A 188 -7.85 22.05 -5.36
C HIS A 188 -8.82 22.15 -4.18
N ARG A 189 -9.44 23.33 -4.00
CA ARG A 189 -10.47 23.59 -2.99
C ARG A 189 -11.71 24.22 -3.63
N GLY A 190 -12.79 24.30 -2.87
CA GLY A 190 -14.00 25.02 -3.29
C GLY A 190 -14.66 24.39 -4.51
N PHE A 191 -15.02 25.22 -5.50
CA PHE A 191 -15.77 24.76 -6.67
C PHE A 191 -14.98 23.75 -7.53
N PHE A 192 -13.69 23.99 -7.77
CA PHE A 192 -12.87 23.10 -8.58
C PHE A 192 -12.79 21.69 -7.98
N HIS A 193 -12.60 21.60 -6.66
CA HIS A 193 -12.62 20.32 -5.93
C HIS A 193 -13.92 19.55 -6.17
N ARG A 194 -15.07 20.24 -6.09
CA ARG A 194 -16.38 19.62 -6.36
C ARG A 194 -16.49 19.14 -7.80
N VAL A 195 -15.99 19.89 -8.78
CA VAL A 195 -15.97 19.48 -10.20
C VAL A 195 -15.08 18.26 -10.43
N VAL A 196 -13.95 18.14 -9.72
CA VAL A 196 -13.10 16.94 -9.75
C VAL A 196 -13.80 15.74 -9.11
N VAL A 197 -14.40 15.90 -7.93
CA VAL A 197 -15.17 14.84 -7.25
C VAL A 197 -16.40 14.42 -8.06
N THR A 198 -16.97 15.30 -8.88
CA THR A 198 -18.00 14.93 -9.85
C THR A 198 -17.50 13.85 -10.82
N SER A 199 -16.23 13.86 -11.25
CA SER A 199 -15.67 12.77 -12.06
C SER A 199 -15.72 11.44 -11.32
N PHE A 200 -15.29 11.41 -10.06
CA PHE A 200 -15.39 10.22 -9.22
C PHE A 200 -16.84 9.72 -9.16
N TYR A 201 -17.77 10.59 -8.74
CA TYR A 201 -19.17 10.19 -8.57
C TYR A 201 -19.78 9.65 -9.87
N ARG A 202 -19.55 10.31 -11.01
CA ARG A 202 -20.05 9.87 -12.33
C ARG A 202 -19.52 8.51 -12.76
N GLN A 203 -18.28 8.20 -12.42
CA GLN A 203 -17.64 6.93 -12.76
C GLN A 203 -18.17 5.83 -11.85
N TYR A 204 -18.19 6.08 -10.54
CA TYR A 204 -18.49 5.07 -9.52
C TYR A 204 -19.99 4.80 -9.36
N ILE A 205 -20.89 5.76 -9.62
CA ILE A 205 -22.35 5.54 -9.53
C ILE A 205 -22.87 4.49 -10.52
N LYS A 206 -22.07 4.11 -11.52
CA LYS A 206 -22.38 3.03 -12.47
C LYS A 206 -22.23 1.64 -11.85
N LEU A 207 -21.39 1.50 -10.82
CA LEU A 207 -21.08 0.22 -10.19
C LEU A 207 -21.51 0.18 -8.72
N PHE A 208 -21.64 1.32 -8.07
CA PHE A 208 -22.01 1.43 -6.66
C PHE A 208 -23.32 2.16 -6.52
N SER A 209 -24.13 1.72 -5.56
CA SER A 209 -25.36 2.44 -5.19
C SER A 209 -25.03 3.83 -4.65
N LYS A 210 -25.96 4.77 -4.85
CA LYS A 210 -25.84 6.14 -4.35
C LYS A 210 -25.64 6.19 -2.83
N GLU A 211 -26.31 5.29 -2.11
CA GLU A 211 -26.23 5.19 -0.65
C GLU A 211 -24.81 4.84 -0.19
N VAL A 212 -24.17 3.85 -0.82
CA VAL A 212 -22.77 3.49 -0.54
C VAL A 212 -21.85 4.68 -0.76
N LEU A 213 -21.96 5.36 -1.91
CA LEU A 213 -21.09 6.51 -2.19
C LEU A 213 -21.30 7.69 -1.23
N LEU A 214 -22.52 7.89 -0.72
CA LEU A 214 -22.80 8.94 0.25
C LEU A 214 -22.26 8.63 1.64
N ASN A 215 -22.41 7.39 2.08
CA ASN A 215 -22.24 7.00 3.48
C ASN A 215 -20.91 6.27 3.76
N ALA A 216 -20.13 5.93 2.73
CA ALA A 216 -18.80 5.37 2.90
C ALA A 216 -17.83 6.34 3.59
N GLU A 217 -16.76 5.76 4.12
CA GLU A 217 -15.59 6.46 4.64
C GLU A 217 -14.57 6.64 3.52
N TYR A 218 -13.92 7.81 3.51
CA TYR A 218 -12.92 8.17 2.50
C TYR A 218 -11.59 8.43 3.19
N VAL A 219 -10.55 7.70 2.78
CA VAL A 219 -9.23 7.78 3.39
C VAL A 219 -8.18 8.09 2.33
N CYS A 220 -7.32 9.07 2.63
CA CYS A 220 -6.12 9.35 1.84
C CYS A 220 -4.89 8.89 2.60
N GLN A 221 -4.14 7.92 2.05
CA GLN A 221 -2.93 7.36 2.66
C GLN A 221 -1.68 8.20 2.40
N GLU A 222 -1.70 9.12 1.45
CA GLU A 222 -0.53 9.95 1.13
C GLU A 222 -0.87 11.43 1.25
N SER A 223 -0.40 12.03 2.34
CA SER A 223 -0.83 13.35 2.76
C SER A 223 0.27 14.13 3.46
N LYS A 224 0.25 15.46 3.31
CA LYS A 224 0.99 16.36 4.20
C LYS A 224 0.45 16.34 5.64
N ARG A 225 -0.82 15.94 5.86
CA ARG A 225 -1.41 15.82 7.20
C ARG A 225 -0.61 14.89 8.10
N TYR A 226 -0.04 13.82 7.53
CA TYR A 226 0.72 12.86 8.34
C TYR A 226 2.03 13.45 8.86
N LYS A 227 2.58 14.45 8.15
CA LYS A 227 3.75 15.22 8.60
C LYS A 227 3.35 16.30 9.59
N ASN A 228 2.21 16.96 9.36
CA ASN A 228 1.77 18.12 10.16
C ASN A 228 1.11 17.74 11.48
N ASN A 229 0.34 16.64 11.50
CA ASN A 229 -0.50 16.26 12.63
C ASN A 229 0.16 15.23 13.56
N PHE A 230 1.19 14.53 13.08
CA PHE A 230 1.92 13.53 13.86
C PHE A 230 3.40 13.93 13.94
N LYS A 231 3.88 14.05 15.17
CA LYS A 231 5.18 14.65 15.50
C LYS A 231 6.35 13.78 15.06
N ASP A 232 6.24 12.48 15.31
CA ASP A 232 7.34 11.53 15.16
C ASP A 232 6.91 10.22 14.48
N GLU A 233 7.81 9.25 14.47
CA GLU A 233 7.61 7.94 13.85
C GLU A 233 6.65 7.07 14.66
N GLU A 234 6.62 7.23 15.99
CA GLU A 234 5.74 6.48 16.89
C GLU A 234 4.28 6.88 16.66
N GLU A 235 3.98 8.19 16.61
CA GLU A 235 2.64 8.69 16.36
C GLU A 235 2.13 8.28 14.96
N ARG A 236 3.00 8.26 13.94
CA ARG A 236 2.64 7.79 12.59
C ARG A 236 2.46 6.28 12.52
N PHE A 237 3.28 5.54 13.26
CA PHE A 237 3.12 4.09 13.38
C PHE A 237 1.79 3.73 14.06
N ALA A 238 1.43 4.43 15.14
CA ALA A 238 0.16 4.28 15.82
C ALA A 238 -1.04 4.59 14.90
N GLU A 239 -0.95 5.65 14.08
CA GLU A 239 -1.97 5.95 13.08
C GLU A 239 -2.10 4.86 12.01
N ALA A 240 -0.97 4.30 11.55
CA ALA A 240 -0.99 3.18 10.62
C ALA A 240 -1.65 1.94 11.24
N GLN A 241 -1.37 1.66 12.53
CA GLN A 241 -2.01 0.58 13.27
C GLN A 241 -3.52 0.79 13.41
N ARG A 242 -3.96 2.01 13.76
CA ARG A 242 -5.38 2.38 13.83
C ARG A 242 -6.10 2.12 12.51
N LEU A 243 -5.49 2.49 11.37
CA LEU A 243 -6.05 2.22 10.05
C LEU A 243 -6.15 0.72 9.74
N VAL A 244 -5.14 -0.07 10.14
CA VAL A 244 -5.17 -1.54 9.98
C VAL A 244 -6.35 -2.14 10.76
N GLU A 245 -6.56 -1.71 12.01
CA GLU A 245 -7.69 -2.16 12.85
C GLU A 245 -9.05 -1.76 12.26
N GLU A 246 -9.15 -0.55 11.69
CA GLU A 246 -10.37 -0.09 10.99
C GLU A 246 -10.66 -0.93 9.75
N TYR A 247 -9.64 -1.23 8.96
CA TYR A 247 -9.78 -2.05 7.76
C TYR A 247 -10.13 -3.49 8.14
N ALA A 248 -9.55 -4.04 9.21
CA ALA A 248 -9.86 -5.39 9.68
C ALA A 248 -11.33 -5.61 10.00
N GLN A 249 -12.03 -4.55 10.43
CA GLN A 249 -13.46 -4.61 10.74
C GLN A 249 -14.35 -4.15 9.57
N ALA A 250 -13.80 -3.68 8.46
CA ALA A 250 -14.60 -3.14 7.37
C ALA A 250 -15.49 -4.21 6.70
N LYS A 251 -16.62 -3.76 6.14
CA LYS A 251 -17.48 -4.58 5.30
C LYS A 251 -16.78 -4.96 4.00
N TYR A 252 -16.22 -3.95 3.33
CA TYR A 252 -15.25 -4.10 2.24
C TYR A 252 -14.50 -2.79 1.99
N VAL A 253 -13.38 -2.90 1.30
CA VAL A 253 -12.52 -1.77 0.91
C VAL A 253 -12.43 -1.67 -0.62
N VAL A 254 -12.44 -0.45 -1.14
CA VAL A 254 -12.21 -0.14 -2.55
C VAL A 254 -11.01 0.79 -2.65
N THR A 255 -9.97 0.39 -3.37
CA THR A 255 -8.71 1.16 -3.39
C THR A 255 -7.93 0.95 -4.69
N SER A 256 -7.12 1.93 -5.07
CA SER A 256 -6.08 1.77 -6.10
C SER A 256 -4.67 1.65 -5.52
N ARG A 257 -4.53 1.63 -4.19
CA ARG A 257 -3.23 1.48 -3.52
C ARG A 257 -2.98 0.04 -3.15
N ILE A 258 -1.89 -0.52 -3.67
CA ILE A 258 -1.42 -1.85 -3.28
C ILE A 258 -1.13 -1.94 -1.77
N HIS A 259 -0.68 -0.84 -1.17
CA HIS A 259 -0.41 -0.68 0.26
C HIS A 259 -1.68 -0.54 1.12
N CYS A 260 -2.86 -0.64 0.51
CA CYS A 260 -4.14 -0.82 1.19
C CYS A 260 -4.76 -2.17 0.80
N ALA A 261 -4.69 -2.55 -0.48
CA ALA A 261 -5.27 -3.79 -0.97
C ALA A 261 -4.62 -5.06 -0.37
N LEU A 262 -3.29 -5.14 -0.35
CA LEU A 262 -2.57 -6.29 0.22
C LEU A 262 -2.79 -6.44 1.73
N PRO A 263 -2.77 -5.36 2.54
CA PRO A 263 -3.23 -5.44 3.93
C PRO A 263 -4.64 -6.02 4.07
N CYS A 264 -5.60 -5.57 3.26
CA CYS A 264 -6.98 -6.08 3.34
C CYS A 264 -7.06 -7.57 3.02
N LEU A 265 -6.25 -8.08 2.09
CA LEU A 265 -6.13 -9.52 1.85
C LEU A 265 -5.66 -10.24 3.13
N GLY A 266 -4.55 -9.81 3.73
CA GLY A 266 -4.01 -10.42 4.95
C GLY A 266 -4.92 -10.32 6.17
N LEU A 267 -5.79 -9.30 6.22
CA LEU A 267 -6.83 -9.12 7.25
C LEU A 267 -8.13 -9.88 6.94
N GLU A 268 -8.18 -10.60 5.83
CA GLU A 268 -9.38 -11.28 5.32
C GLU A 268 -10.58 -10.34 5.14
N THR A 269 -10.30 -9.07 4.85
CA THR A 269 -11.32 -8.07 4.57
C THR A 269 -11.57 -8.03 3.06
N PRO A 270 -12.82 -8.19 2.60
CA PRO A 270 -13.13 -8.15 1.17
C PRO A 270 -12.62 -6.86 0.54
N VAL A 271 -11.84 -6.97 -0.53
CA VAL A 271 -11.22 -5.81 -1.18
C VAL A 271 -11.38 -5.84 -2.69
N ILE A 272 -11.65 -4.66 -3.25
CA ILE A 272 -11.69 -4.41 -4.69
C ILE A 272 -10.52 -3.49 -5.02
N TYR A 273 -9.62 -3.98 -5.87
CA TYR A 273 -8.55 -3.18 -6.43
C TYR A 273 -9.02 -2.49 -7.71
N VAL A 274 -8.94 -1.16 -7.74
CA VAL A 274 -9.26 -0.36 -8.93
C VAL A 274 -7.98 -0.12 -9.71
N GLU A 275 -7.84 -0.80 -10.84
CA GLU A 275 -6.69 -0.74 -11.72
C GLU A 275 -6.88 0.34 -12.78
N ASN A 276 -5.87 1.17 -13.02
CA ASN A 276 -5.88 2.08 -14.16
C ASN A 276 -5.16 1.42 -15.33
N LYS A 277 -5.87 1.20 -16.45
CA LYS A 277 -5.32 0.57 -17.65
C LYS A 277 -4.20 1.38 -18.31
N GLN A 278 -4.19 2.70 -18.09
CA GLN A 278 -3.16 3.61 -18.58
C GLN A 278 -1.99 3.80 -17.58
N GLN A 279 -1.73 2.85 -16.66
CA GLN A 279 -0.62 2.97 -15.72
C GLN A 279 0.74 2.92 -16.41
N SER A 280 1.70 3.65 -15.85
CA SER A 280 3.10 3.61 -16.30
C SER A 280 3.72 2.25 -16.06
N ASP A 281 4.69 1.86 -16.90
CA ASP A 281 5.45 0.61 -16.77
C ASP A 281 6.11 0.47 -15.38
N THR A 282 6.57 1.60 -14.81
CA THR A 282 7.16 1.67 -13.46
C THR A 282 6.17 1.31 -12.34
N SER A 283 4.88 1.55 -12.55
CA SER A 283 3.83 1.15 -11.61
C SER A 283 3.37 -0.29 -11.85
N ALA A 284 3.35 -0.70 -13.12
CA ALA A 284 2.94 -2.04 -13.53
C ALA A 284 3.91 -3.14 -13.08
N CYS A 285 5.23 -2.89 -13.12
CA CYS A 285 6.22 -3.91 -12.72
C CYS A 285 6.09 -4.34 -11.25
N ARG A 286 5.57 -3.47 -10.39
CA ARG A 286 5.32 -3.74 -8.96
C ARG A 286 4.13 -4.64 -8.70
N LEU A 287 3.29 -4.89 -9.71
CA LEU A 287 2.11 -5.73 -9.62
C LEU A 287 2.35 -7.14 -10.15
N ASP A 288 3.53 -7.41 -10.73
CA ASP A 288 3.85 -8.71 -11.30
C ASP A 288 3.90 -9.80 -10.21
N GLY A 289 3.06 -10.83 -10.38
CA GLY A 289 2.78 -11.86 -9.37
C GLY A 289 1.82 -11.45 -8.24
N LEU A 290 1.43 -10.17 -8.14
CA LEU A 290 0.50 -9.67 -7.11
C LEU A 290 -0.90 -9.38 -7.67
N ARG A 291 -1.00 -8.98 -8.94
CA ARG A 291 -2.26 -8.61 -9.58
C ARG A 291 -3.33 -9.71 -9.48
N GLU A 292 -2.93 -10.95 -9.64
CA GLU A 292 -3.82 -12.13 -9.61
C GLU A 292 -4.52 -12.34 -8.26
N LEU A 293 -3.96 -11.79 -7.18
CA LEU A 293 -4.50 -11.89 -5.83
C LEU A 293 -5.79 -11.08 -5.63
N PHE A 294 -6.04 -10.06 -6.46
CA PHE A 294 -7.12 -9.11 -6.25
C PHE A 294 -8.40 -9.44 -7.05
N ASN A 295 -9.53 -9.01 -6.49
CA ASN A 295 -10.74 -8.74 -7.27
C ASN A 295 -10.57 -7.36 -7.94
N ILE A 296 -10.66 -7.28 -9.27
CA ILE A 296 -10.25 -6.09 -10.02
C ILE A 296 -11.46 -5.41 -10.67
N ILE A 297 -11.56 -4.10 -10.47
CA ILE A 297 -12.31 -3.21 -11.36
C ILE A 297 -11.28 -2.45 -12.21
N GLU A 298 -11.36 -2.60 -13.52
CA GLU A 298 -10.51 -1.86 -14.45
C GLU A 298 -11.15 -0.50 -14.77
N ASN A 299 -10.36 0.57 -14.70
CA ASN A 299 -10.67 1.89 -15.21
C ASN A 299 -9.98 2.06 -16.56
N ASP A 300 -10.77 2.14 -17.63
CA ASP A 300 -10.33 2.49 -18.96
C ASP A 300 -10.85 3.89 -19.31
N ASN A 301 -9.99 4.90 -19.16
CA ASN A 301 -10.29 6.29 -19.54
C ASN A 301 -11.59 6.85 -18.92
N GLY A 302 -11.88 6.48 -17.66
CA GLY A 302 -13.08 6.88 -16.93
C GLY A 302 -14.27 5.93 -17.10
N VAL A 303 -14.10 4.79 -17.76
CA VAL A 303 -15.10 3.71 -17.79
C VAL A 303 -14.65 2.61 -16.84
N LEU A 304 -15.46 2.33 -15.81
CA LEU A 304 -15.19 1.25 -14.86
C LEU A 304 -15.86 -0.04 -15.32
N ARG A 305 -15.11 -1.15 -15.31
CA ARG A 305 -15.61 -2.50 -15.62
C ARG A 305 -15.10 -3.51 -14.59
N SER A 306 -16.00 -4.33 -14.05
CA SER A 306 -15.59 -5.45 -13.20
C SER A 306 -14.92 -6.54 -14.04
N LEU A 307 -13.74 -6.99 -13.60
CA LEU A 307 -13.01 -8.14 -14.17
C LEU A 307 -13.21 -9.42 -13.34
N PHE A 308 -14.16 -9.40 -12.41
CA PHE A 308 -14.56 -10.57 -11.62
C PHE A 308 -16.10 -10.64 -11.53
N PRO A 309 -16.69 -11.83 -11.36
CA PRO A 309 -18.13 -11.99 -11.25
C PRO A 309 -18.66 -11.28 -9.99
N ILE A 310 -19.56 -10.31 -10.18
CA ILE A 310 -20.24 -9.63 -9.07
C ILE A 310 -21.58 -9.05 -9.54
N GLU A 311 -22.57 -9.08 -8.65
CA GLU A 311 -23.86 -8.44 -8.87
C GLU A 311 -23.75 -6.92 -8.66
N LEU A 312 -24.29 -6.15 -9.61
CA LEU A 312 -24.24 -4.69 -9.62
C LEU A 312 -25.66 -4.11 -9.56
N PRO A 313 -25.87 -2.96 -8.90
CA PRO A 313 -24.85 -2.16 -8.21
C PRO A 313 -24.43 -2.73 -6.86
N LEU A 314 -23.21 -2.43 -6.44
CA LEU A 314 -22.69 -2.72 -5.11
C LEU A 314 -23.45 -1.91 -4.03
N THR A 315 -23.93 -2.61 -3.01
CA THR A 315 -24.71 -2.08 -1.89
C THR A 315 -24.10 -2.51 -0.56
N TYR A 316 -24.68 -2.08 0.56
CA TYR A 316 -24.34 -2.58 1.90
C TYR A 316 -24.67 -4.08 2.08
N LYS A 317 -25.56 -4.63 1.25
CA LYS A 317 -25.94 -6.05 1.25
C LYS A 317 -25.04 -6.90 0.36
N SER A 318 -24.22 -6.27 -0.50
CA SER A 318 -23.32 -7.00 -1.39
C SER A 318 -22.27 -7.76 -0.57
N ASN A 319 -22.08 -9.02 -0.92
CA ASN A 319 -21.10 -9.91 -0.31
C ASN A 319 -20.25 -10.53 -1.42
N PHE A 320 -18.94 -10.52 -1.22
CA PHE A 320 -17.97 -11.19 -2.08
C PHE A 320 -16.75 -11.55 -1.24
N SER A 321 -16.02 -12.58 -1.66
CA SER A 321 -14.81 -13.03 -0.98
C SER A 321 -13.57 -12.65 -1.77
N ASN A 322 -12.44 -12.53 -1.06
CA ASN A 322 -11.14 -12.45 -1.70
C ASN A 322 -10.78 -13.79 -2.37
N LYS A 323 -9.95 -13.74 -3.40
CA LYS A 323 -9.37 -14.95 -3.99
C LYS A 323 -8.44 -15.63 -2.97
N PRO A 324 -8.30 -16.97 -2.97
CA PRO A 324 -7.50 -17.67 -1.96
C PRO A 324 -5.98 -17.69 -2.23
N LEU A 325 -5.52 -17.21 -3.40
CA LEU A 325 -4.13 -17.35 -3.84
C LEU A 325 -3.09 -16.75 -2.87
N TRP A 326 -3.49 -15.78 -2.05
CA TRP A 326 -2.60 -15.09 -1.12
C TRP A 326 -2.26 -15.92 0.13
N TYR A 327 -3.08 -16.89 0.53
CA TYR A 327 -2.89 -17.64 1.79
C TYR A 327 -1.53 -18.35 1.85
N ASN A 328 -1.17 -19.08 0.79
CA ASN A 328 0.10 -19.82 0.75
C ASN A 328 1.32 -18.89 0.75
N ILE A 329 1.18 -17.70 0.16
CA ILE A 329 2.24 -16.68 0.17
C ILE A 329 2.41 -16.15 1.60
N ALA A 330 1.30 -15.81 2.27
CA ALA A 330 1.30 -15.31 3.63
C ALA A 330 1.87 -16.33 4.63
N GLU A 331 1.45 -17.59 4.57
CA GLU A 331 1.92 -18.66 5.47
C GLU A 331 3.42 -18.93 5.33
N LYS A 332 3.93 -18.99 4.11
CA LYS A 332 5.38 -19.13 3.88
C LYS A 332 6.15 -17.94 4.45
N LEU A 333 5.63 -16.72 4.21
CA LEU A 333 6.27 -15.50 4.69
C LEU A 333 6.28 -15.43 6.23
N LYS A 334 5.16 -15.80 6.87
CA LYS A 334 5.04 -15.92 8.32
C LYS A 334 6.11 -16.83 8.91
N ASN A 335 6.24 -18.06 8.38
CA ASN A 335 7.24 -19.02 8.83
C ASN A 335 8.68 -18.50 8.69
N ILE A 336 8.98 -17.80 7.59
CA ILE A 336 10.30 -17.18 7.37
C ILE A 336 10.58 -16.12 8.44
N CYS A 337 9.61 -15.25 8.74
CA CYS A 337 9.76 -14.21 9.75
C CYS A 337 9.92 -14.79 11.16
N GLU A 338 9.11 -15.78 11.54
CA GLU A 338 9.21 -16.45 12.85
C GLU A 338 10.57 -17.11 13.04
N ASN A 339 11.04 -17.87 12.04
CA ASN A 339 12.36 -18.52 12.07
C ASN A 339 13.50 -17.51 12.21
N PHE A 340 13.43 -16.40 11.46
CA PHE A 340 14.44 -15.35 11.54
C PHE A 340 14.54 -14.73 12.94
N ILE A 341 13.39 -14.48 13.58
CA ILE A 341 13.37 -13.89 14.92
C ILE A 341 13.89 -14.88 15.96
N GLN A 342 13.52 -16.15 15.87
CA GLN A 342 13.94 -17.22 16.78
C GLN A 342 15.41 -17.65 16.64
N ALA A 343 16.02 -17.45 15.46
CA ALA A 343 17.43 -17.75 15.25
C ALA A 343 18.31 -16.98 16.26
N LYS A 344 19.32 -17.63 16.84
CA LYS A 344 20.19 -17.01 17.87
C LYS A 344 21.20 -16.04 17.28
#